data_AF-A0AAW0GM52-F1
#
_entry.id   AF-A0AAW0GM52-F1
#
_cell.length_a   1.000
_cell.length_b   1.000
_cell.length_c   1.000
_cell.angle_alpha   90.00
_cell.angle_beta   90.00
_cell.angle_gamma   90.00
#
_symmetry.space_group_name_H-M   'P 1'
#
loop_
_entity.id
_entity.type
_entity.pdbx_description
1 polymer ?
#
loop_
_entity_poly.entity_id
_entity_poly.type
_entity_poly.pdbx_seq_one_letter_code
_entity_poly.pdbx_strand_id
1 'polypeptide(L)'
;MIKSSDRVFFHVHRHRLHAVSNNEFDGLLTDPNTTSTKSASIIPISETSDVVNVLLHTVYGISCSEYNPSVAVLIATITALKKYGISLRDHINPATPLFPVLTEQAQMHGIELYMVAAENDLQDMAVAISAHLLSFHLPTVTDEMAARMGPIYLKKLFFLHIDRTHVLQELMMTPPETHSPMADCGLNEQQRLMRVWALACASLAWDARPDLSPAKMEIVLGSTDGQLPCQLCNTALNARIKKLIADWKHTQQTI
;
A
#
# COMPACT_ATOMS: atom_id res chain seq x y z
N MET A 1 16.99 28.07 -17.10
CA MET A 1 16.26 28.40 -15.86
C MET A 1 14.81 27.99 -16.08
N ILE A 2 14.14 27.42 -15.08
CA ILE A 2 12.70 27.10 -15.16
C ILE A 2 11.93 28.19 -14.42
N LYS A 3 10.79 28.59 -14.95
CA LYS A 3 9.84 29.52 -14.30
C LYS A 3 8.50 28.82 -14.13
N SER A 4 8.07 28.64 -12.87
CA SER A 4 6.75 28.07 -12.54
C SER A 4 5.61 29.06 -12.82
N SER A 5 4.37 28.57 -12.78
CA SER A 5 3.17 29.38 -13.03
C SER A 5 2.92 30.48 -11.98
N ASP A 6 3.31 30.22 -10.74
CA ASP A 6 3.32 31.16 -9.61
C ASP A 6 4.59 32.05 -9.56
N ARG A 7 5.36 32.07 -10.66
CA ARG A 7 6.49 32.98 -10.92
C ARG A 7 7.72 32.75 -10.04
N VAL A 8 7.89 31.54 -9.49
CA VAL A 8 9.14 31.13 -8.84
C VAL A 8 10.14 30.66 -9.90
N PHE A 9 11.41 31.02 -9.70
CA PHE A 9 12.49 30.69 -10.63
C PHE A 9 13.39 29.61 -10.05
N PHE A 10 13.66 28.58 -10.85
CA PHE A 10 14.53 27.47 -10.50
C PHE A 10 15.76 27.46 -11.40
N HIS A 11 16.94 27.49 -10.77
CA HIS A 11 18.21 27.32 -11.47
C HIS A 11 18.48 25.84 -11.70
N VAL A 12 18.59 25.45 -12.97
CA VAL A 12 18.70 24.04 -13.36
C VAL A 12 19.72 23.85 -14.47
N HIS A 13 20.35 22.68 -14.49
CA HIS A 13 21.27 22.26 -15.53
C HIS A 13 20.49 21.67 -16.72
N ARG A 14 20.58 22.33 -17.87
CA ARG A 14 19.90 21.90 -19.11
C ARG A 14 20.27 20.47 -19.53
N HIS A 15 21.53 20.07 -19.34
CA HIS A 15 21.99 18.71 -19.65
C HIS A 15 21.33 17.65 -18.77
N ARG A 16 20.96 17.97 -17.52
CA ARG A 16 20.26 17.04 -16.63
C ARG A 16 18.84 16.77 -17.12
N LEU A 17 18.13 17.83 -17.51
CA LEU A 17 16.77 17.72 -18.06
C LEU A 17 16.76 16.94 -19.38
N HIS A 18 17.73 17.21 -20.27
CA HIS A 18 17.90 16.47 -21.52
C HIS A 18 18.22 14.98 -21.29
N ALA A 19 19.01 14.65 -20.27
CA ALA A 19 19.41 13.27 -20.02
C ALA A 19 18.25 12.36 -19.56
N VAL A 20 17.23 12.93 -18.92
CA VAL A 20 16.10 12.17 -18.34
C VAL A 20 14.81 12.26 -19.16
N SER A 21 14.71 13.23 -20.06
CA SER A 21 13.52 13.47 -20.87
C SER A 21 13.66 12.83 -22.25
N ASN A 22 12.63 12.09 -22.68
CA ASN A 22 12.54 11.49 -24.00
C ASN A 22 11.78 12.34 -25.03
N ASN A 23 11.24 13.50 -24.63
CA ASN A 23 10.45 14.39 -25.49
C ASN A 23 10.94 15.84 -25.45
N GLU A 24 12.24 16.03 -25.18
CA GLU A 24 12.88 17.34 -25.06
C GLU A 24 12.17 18.25 -24.04
N PHE A 25 11.69 17.65 -22.95
CA PHE A 25 10.91 18.30 -21.89
C PHE A 25 9.69 19.02 -22.46
N ASP A 26 8.84 18.27 -23.17
CA ASP A 26 7.67 18.79 -23.89
C ASP A 26 8.05 19.78 -25.01
N GLY A 27 9.17 19.52 -25.71
CA GLY A 27 9.73 20.39 -26.75
C GLY A 27 10.31 21.72 -26.23
N LEU A 28 10.30 21.95 -24.92
CA LEU A 28 10.79 23.20 -24.34
C LEU A 28 12.32 23.29 -24.34
N LEU A 29 13.00 22.17 -24.57
CA LEU A 29 14.44 22.12 -24.70
C LEU A 29 14.93 22.24 -26.15
N THR A 30 14.08 22.28 -27.16
CA THR A 30 14.52 22.55 -28.53
C THR A 30 14.98 24.01 -28.62
N ASP A 31 16.17 24.28 -29.20
CA ASP A 31 16.59 25.66 -29.48
C ASP A 31 15.93 26.12 -30.80
N PRO A 32 15.00 27.09 -30.79
CA PRO A 32 14.37 27.54 -32.03
C PRO A 32 15.31 28.35 -32.94
N ASN A 33 16.47 28.82 -32.46
CA ASN A 33 17.41 29.63 -33.24
C ASN A 33 18.87 29.45 -32.79
N THR A 34 19.67 28.72 -33.57
CA THR A 34 21.12 28.51 -33.39
C THR A 34 22.00 29.77 -33.62
N THR A 35 21.48 31.00 -33.51
CA THR A 35 22.21 32.20 -33.97
C THR A 35 22.25 33.42 -33.05
N SER A 36 21.74 33.39 -31.82
CA SER A 36 21.85 34.59 -30.97
C SER A 36 22.13 34.28 -29.50
N THR A 37 23.37 34.56 -29.11
CA THR A 37 23.83 35.07 -27.80
C THR A 37 23.43 34.32 -26.52
N LYS A 38 24.43 34.11 -25.65
CA LYS A 38 24.42 33.52 -24.29
C LYS A 38 23.45 34.17 -23.27
N SER A 39 22.19 34.42 -23.61
CA SER A 39 21.14 34.76 -22.65
C SER A 39 20.62 33.48 -22.02
N ALA A 40 20.58 33.43 -20.69
CA ALA A 40 20.02 32.32 -19.95
C ALA A 40 18.55 32.10 -20.37
N SER A 41 18.29 31.06 -21.17
CA SER A 41 16.95 30.72 -21.61
C SER A 41 16.08 30.41 -20.37
N ILE A 42 15.00 31.18 -20.21
CA ILE A 42 13.98 30.97 -19.20
C ILE A 42 12.90 30.11 -19.84
N ILE A 43 12.67 28.93 -19.27
CA ILE A 43 11.68 27.96 -19.71
C ILE A 43 10.45 28.11 -18.83
N PRO A 44 9.36 28.72 -19.32
CA PRO A 44 8.11 28.80 -18.56
C PRO A 44 7.40 27.45 -18.58
N ILE A 45 6.86 27.04 -17.43
CA ILE A 45 6.05 25.82 -17.28
C ILE A 45 4.75 26.12 -16.53
N SER A 46 3.75 25.24 -16.69
CA SER A 46 2.40 25.45 -16.15
C SER A 46 2.25 25.05 -14.69
N GLU A 47 3.18 24.27 -14.17
CA GLU A 47 3.16 23.68 -12.84
C GLU A 47 3.51 24.73 -11.78
N THR A 48 2.91 24.58 -10.60
CA THR A 48 3.19 25.43 -9.43
C THR A 48 4.58 25.17 -8.88
N SER A 49 5.15 26.11 -8.13
CA SER A 49 6.48 25.97 -7.55
C SER A 49 6.65 24.69 -6.73
N ASP A 50 5.63 24.26 -5.98
CA ASP A 50 5.66 23.01 -5.21
C ASP A 50 5.84 21.77 -6.10
N VAL A 51 5.08 21.68 -7.20
CA VAL A 51 5.16 20.57 -8.16
C VAL A 51 6.52 20.59 -8.87
N VAL A 52 6.99 21.77 -9.26
CA VAL A 52 8.30 21.95 -9.90
C VAL A 52 9.42 21.57 -8.94
N ASN A 53 9.28 21.88 -7.65
CA ASN A 53 10.25 21.53 -6.63
C ASN A 53 10.41 20.01 -6.53
N VAL A 54 9.31 19.26 -6.40
CA VAL A 54 9.35 17.79 -6.33
C VAL A 54 9.85 17.19 -7.65
N LEU A 55 9.40 17.71 -8.80
CA LEU A 55 9.86 17.28 -10.12
C LEU A 55 11.38 17.42 -10.26
N LEU A 56 11.94 18.56 -9.86
CA LEU A 56 13.38 18.79 -9.94
C LEU A 56 14.16 17.93 -8.94
N HIS A 57 13.68 17.75 -7.71
CA HIS A 57 14.30 16.82 -6.77
C HIS A 57 14.35 15.40 -7.35
N THR A 58 13.27 14.98 -8.04
CA THR A 58 13.19 13.70 -8.73
C THR A 58 14.24 13.59 -9.85
N VAL A 59 14.35 14.60 -10.72
CA VAL A 59 15.34 14.64 -11.81
C VAL A 59 16.79 14.59 -11.29
N TYR A 60 17.06 15.21 -10.14
CA TYR A 60 18.39 15.23 -9.55
C TYR A 60 18.68 14.00 -8.67
N GLY A 61 17.70 13.13 -8.44
CA GLY A 61 17.83 11.98 -7.54
C GLY A 61 18.04 12.40 -6.07
N ILE A 62 17.38 13.48 -5.64
CA ILE A 62 17.47 14.03 -4.29
C ILE A 62 16.10 13.82 -3.60
N SER A 63 16.12 13.55 -2.30
CA SER A 63 14.87 13.45 -1.51
C SER A 63 14.16 14.82 -1.43
N CYS A 64 12.84 14.81 -1.56
CA CYS A 64 11.99 15.97 -1.29
C CYS A 64 11.23 15.85 0.06
N SER A 65 11.58 14.87 0.90
CA SER A 65 10.85 14.57 2.15
C SER A 65 10.78 15.75 3.13
N GLU A 66 11.83 16.58 3.19
CA GLU A 66 11.87 17.76 4.07
C GLU A 66 10.79 18.81 3.74
N TYR A 67 10.29 18.82 2.50
CA TYR A 67 9.24 19.74 2.06
C TYR A 67 7.83 19.22 2.36
N ASN A 68 7.69 17.98 2.82
CA ASN A 68 6.41 17.32 3.14
C ASN A 68 5.32 17.60 2.09
N PRO A 69 5.54 17.22 0.81
CA PRO A 69 4.60 17.53 -0.26
C PRO A 69 3.26 16.83 -0.03
N SER A 70 2.16 17.55 -0.28
CA SER A 70 0.82 16.96 -0.18
C SER A 70 0.59 15.91 -1.28
N VAL A 71 -0.37 15.01 -1.06
CA VAL A 71 -0.77 14.01 -2.07
C VAL A 71 -1.13 14.67 -3.42
N ALA A 72 -1.80 15.82 -3.39
CA ALA A 72 -2.18 16.55 -4.60
C ALA A 72 -0.95 17.02 -5.39
N VAL A 73 0.09 17.50 -4.70
CA VAL A 73 1.38 17.88 -5.31
C VAL A 73 2.10 16.66 -5.89
N LEU A 74 2.07 15.52 -5.21
CA LEU A 74 2.69 14.29 -5.69
C LEU A 74 2.01 13.74 -6.95
N ILE A 75 0.67 13.70 -6.98
CA ILE A 75 -0.11 13.28 -8.15
C ILE A 75 0.13 14.24 -9.33
N ALA A 76 0.13 15.55 -9.07
CA ALA A 76 0.45 16.55 -10.08
C ALA A 76 1.90 16.40 -10.59
N THR A 77 2.84 16.02 -9.72
CA THR A 77 4.23 15.76 -10.11
C THR A 77 4.34 14.54 -11.01
N ILE A 78 3.64 13.43 -10.71
CA ILE A 78 3.61 12.25 -11.58
C ILE A 78 3.06 12.62 -12.97
N THR A 79 2.00 13.44 -13.01
CA THR A 79 1.44 13.95 -14.26
C THR A 79 2.47 14.81 -15.02
N ALA A 80 3.19 15.68 -14.33
CA ALA A 80 4.22 16.53 -14.90
C ALA A 80 5.43 15.72 -15.43
N LEU A 81 5.89 14.70 -14.70
CA LEU A 81 6.95 13.81 -15.15
C LEU A 81 6.60 13.16 -16.50
N LYS A 82 5.37 12.64 -16.64
CA LYS A 82 4.88 12.09 -17.92
C LYS A 82 4.86 13.14 -19.03
N LYS A 83 4.29 14.32 -18.74
CA LYS A 83 4.21 15.43 -19.69
C LYS A 83 5.59 15.81 -20.21
N TYR A 84 6.58 15.86 -19.33
CA TYR A 84 7.95 16.21 -19.66
C TYR A 84 8.81 15.02 -20.13
N GLY A 85 8.18 13.90 -20.49
CA GLY A 85 8.87 12.75 -21.08
C GLY A 85 9.84 12.06 -20.13
N ILE A 86 9.66 12.24 -18.81
CA ILE A 86 10.49 11.61 -17.78
C ILE A 86 9.87 10.25 -17.44
N SER A 87 10.68 9.21 -17.57
CA SER A 87 10.26 7.83 -17.29
C SER A 87 9.87 7.66 -15.82
N LEU A 88 8.59 7.36 -15.57
CA LEU A 88 8.09 7.10 -14.23
C LEU A 88 8.74 5.85 -13.61
N ARG A 89 8.96 4.79 -14.40
CA ARG A 89 9.54 3.52 -13.90
C ARG A 89 10.96 3.71 -13.38
N ASP A 90 11.75 4.57 -14.02
CA ASP A 90 13.14 4.82 -13.62
C ASP A 90 13.22 5.72 -12.38
N HIS A 91 12.17 6.50 -12.10
CA HIS A 91 12.18 7.52 -11.04
C HIS A 91 11.23 7.22 -9.87
N ILE A 92 10.32 6.25 -10.01
CA ILE A 92 9.37 5.80 -8.99
C ILE A 92 9.57 4.30 -8.78
N ASN A 93 10.64 3.95 -8.10
CA ASN A 93 10.94 2.57 -7.69
C ASN A 93 11.61 2.58 -6.31
N PRO A 94 11.68 1.43 -5.61
CA PRO A 94 12.17 1.39 -4.23
C PRO A 94 13.59 1.94 -4.01
N ALA A 95 14.41 2.05 -5.07
CA ALA A 95 15.77 2.61 -4.98
C ALA A 95 15.81 4.14 -5.12
N THR A 96 14.69 4.80 -5.45
CA THR A 96 14.65 6.26 -5.68
C THR A 96 14.11 7.03 -4.48
N PRO A 97 14.54 8.29 -4.27
CA PRO A 97 14.10 9.08 -3.12
C PRO A 97 12.62 9.47 -3.11
N LEU A 98 11.95 9.49 -4.27
CA LEU A 98 10.52 9.83 -4.35
C LEU A 98 9.63 8.70 -3.83
N PHE A 99 10.07 7.45 -3.96
CA PHE A 99 9.29 6.28 -3.55
C PHE A 99 8.90 6.28 -2.07
N PRO A 100 9.81 6.48 -1.09
CA PRO A 100 9.43 6.51 0.33
C PRO A 100 8.41 7.62 0.63
N VAL A 101 8.52 8.79 -0.01
CA VAL A 101 7.59 9.92 0.16
C VAL A 101 6.18 9.54 -0.33
N LEU A 102 6.07 8.85 -1.46
CA LEU A 102 4.79 8.34 -1.97
C LEU A 102 4.19 7.28 -1.03
N THR A 103 5.00 6.35 -0.53
CA THR A 103 4.53 5.30 0.38
C THR A 103 4.09 5.84 1.75
N GLU A 104 4.72 6.91 2.24
CA GLU A 104 4.31 7.57 3.48
C GLU A 104 2.91 8.20 3.32
N GLN A 105 2.69 8.94 2.22
CA GLN A 105 1.39 9.54 1.92
C GLN A 105 0.28 8.50 1.68
N ALA A 106 0.65 7.29 1.25
CA ALA A 106 -0.30 6.20 1.01
C ALA A 106 -0.98 5.68 2.29
N GLN A 107 -0.44 5.97 3.48
CA GLN A 107 -1.11 5.61 4.73
C GLN A 107 -2.48 6.30 4.90
N MET A 108 -2.60 7.54 4.40
CA MET A 108 -3.85 8.32 4.45
C MET A 108 -4.57 8.36 3.09
N HIS A 109 -3.81 8.32 1.99
CA HIS A 109 -4.32 8.49 0.63
C HIS A 109 -4.11 7.25 -0.25
N GLY A 110 -4.15 6.06 0.36
CA GLY A 110 -3.80 4.80 -0.29
C GLY A 110 -4.56 4.56 -1.59
N ILE A 111 -5.88 4.81 -1.61
CA ILE A 111 -6.69 4.51 -2.80
C ILE A 111 -6.38 5.46 -3.96
N GLU A 112 -6.13 6.73 -3.66
CA GLU A 112 -5.76 7.74 -4.67
C GLU A 112 -4.43 7.39 -5.33
N LEU A 113 -3.42 7.05 -4.52
CA LEU A 113 -2.10 6.68 -5.00
C LEU A 113 -2.07 5.30 -5.66
N TYR A 114 -2.92 4.36 -5.21
CA TYR A 114 -3.07 3.06 -5.87
C TYR A 114 -3.66 3.20 -7.28
N MET A 115 -4.66 4.08 -7.46
CA MET A 115 -5.18 4.40 -8.79
C MET A 115 -4.09 5.00 -9.67
N VAL A 116 -3.31 5.95 -9.16
CA VAL A 116 -2.21 6.54 -9.94
C VAL A 116 -1.14 5.51 -10.29
N ALA A 117 -0.81 4.59 -9.38
CA ALA A 117 0.11 3.50 -9.67
C ALA A 117 -0.45 2.59 -10.79
N ALA A 118 -1.73 2.25 -10.71
CA ALA A 118 -2.41 1.39 -11.67
C ALA A 118 -2.52 2.02 -13.08
N GLU A 119 -2.92 3.30 -13.16
CA GLU A 119 -3.01 4.08 -14.41
C GLU A 119 -1.69 4.17 -15.17
N ASN A 120 -0.58 4.03 -14.45
CA ASN A 120 0.78 4.18 -14.96
C ASN A 120 1.57 2.87 -14.98
N ASP A 121 0.94 1.75 -14.66
CA ASP A 121 1.56 0.42 -14.60
C ASP A 121 2.83 0.39 -13.71
N LEU A 122 2.74 1.04 -12.54
CA LEU A 122 3.80 1.13 -11.54
C LEU A 122 3.63 0.02 -10.50
N GLN A 123 4.01 -1.20 -10.87
CA GLN A 123 3.79 -2.40 -10.05
C GLN A 123 4.39 -2.29 -8.64
N ASP A 124 5.63 -1.83 -8.49
CA ASP A 124 6.29 -1.74 -7.17
C ASP A 124 5.55 -0.79 -6.22
N MET A 125 5.06 0.32 -6.77
CA MET A 125 4.25 1.30 -6.03
C MET A 125 2.90 0.70 -5.64
N ALA A 126 2.22 0.01 -6.57
CA ALA A 126 0.94 -0.63 -6.29
C ALA A 126 1.07 -1.73 -5.21
N VAL A 127 2.14 -2.52 -5.24
CA VAL A 127 2.44 -3.54 -4.21
C VAL A 127 2.63 -2.87 -2.85
N ALA A 128 3.50 -1.86 -2.76
CA ALA A 128 3.76 -1.17 -1.50
C ALA A 128 2.49 -0.52 -0.90
N ILE A 129 1.65 0.06 -1.75
CA ILE A 129 0.41 0.73 -1.31
C ILE A 129 -0.66 -0.27 -0.88
N SER A 130 -0.72 -1.44 -1.51
CA SER A 130 -1.82 -2.40 -1.28
C SER A 130 -1.97 -2.87 0.17
N ALA A 131 -0.89 -2.90 0.96
CA ALA A 131 -0.96 -3.20 2.39
C ALA A 131 -1.79 -2.17 3.17
N HIS A 132 -1.79 -0.91 2.76
CA HIS A 132 -2.59 0.16 3.37
C HIS A 132 -4.06 0.12 2.96
N LEU A 133 -4.41 -0.74 1.99
CA LEU A 133 -5.78 -0.89 1.50
C LEU A 133 -6.53 -2.04 2.15
N LEU A 134 -5.93 -2.83 3.04
CA LEU A 134 -6.63 -3.95 3.68
C LEU A 134 -7.89 -3.52 4.46
N SER A 135 -7.92 -2.28 4.97
CA SER A 135 -9.07 -1.67 5.66
C SER A 135 -10.03 -0.94 4.72
N PHE A 136 -9.69 -0.83 3.43
CA PHE A 136 -10.50 -0.13 2.43
C PHE A 136 -11.80 -0.90 2.15
N HIS A 137 -12.92 -0.18 2.14
CA HIS A 137 -14.23 -0.79 1.93
C HIS A 137 -14.50 -0.98 0.43
N LEU A 138 -14.19 -2.16 -0.11
CA LEU A 138 -14.35 -2.47 -1.55
C LEU A 138 -15.70 -2.06 -2.20
N PRO A 139 -16.86 -2.13 -1.52
CA PRO A 139 -18.12 -1.64 -2.08
C PRO A 139 -18.15 -0.14 -2.40
N THR A 140 -17.22 0.68 -1.90
CA THR A 140 -17.14 2.11 -2.24
C THR A 140 -16.42 2.38 -3.56
N VAL A 141 -15.86 1.35 -4.23
CA VAL A 141 -15.24 1.51 -5.54
C VAL A 141 -16.30 1.97 -6.54
N THR A 142 -16.12 3.18 -7.08
CA THR A 142 -16.98 3.74 -8.13
C THR A 142 -16.54 3.26 -9.51
N ASP A 143 -17.40 3.43 -10.51
CA ASP A 143 -17.07 3.15 -11.91
C ASP A 143 -15.86 3.95 -12.39
N GLU A 144 -15.73 5.21 -11.93
CA GLU A 144 -14.56 6.05 -12.22
C GLU A 144 -13.28 5.44 -11.66
N MET A 145 -13.31 5.01 -10.39
CA MET A 145 -12.16 4.37 -9.75
C MET A 145 -11.78 3.07 -10.46
N ALA A 146 -12.77 2.25 -10.81
CA ALA A 146 -12.56 1.01 -11.55
C ALA A 146 -11.95 1.26 -12.93
N ALA A 147 -12.43 2.29 -13.65
CA ALA A 147 -11.90 2.68 -14.95
C ALA A 147 -10.44 3.16 -14.85
N ARG A 148 -10.12 3.95 -13.83
CA ARG A 148 -8.75 4.44 -13.56
C ARG A 148 -7.79 3.30 -13.21
N MET A 149 -8.19 2.37 -12.32
CA MET A 149 -7.34 1.22 -11.99
C MET A 149 -7.15 0.26 -13.17
N GLY A 150 -8.16 0.14 -14.02
CA GLY A 150 -8.22 -0.89 -15.03
C GLY A 150 -8.41 -2.30 -14.45
N PRO A 151 -8.69 -3.29 -15.30
CA PRO A 151 -9.11 -4.62 -14.87
C PRO A 151 -8.03 -5.40 -14.10
N ILE A 152 -6.75 -5.17 -14.40
CA ILE A 152 -5.64 -5.92 -13.79
C ILE A 152 -5.49 -5.54 -12.32
N TYR A 153 -5.31 -4.25 -12.03
CA TYR A 153 -5.11 -3.78 -10.66
C TYR A 153 -6.40 -3.87 -9.84
N LEU A 154 -7.56 -3.64 -10.44
CA LEU A 154 -8.84 -3.88 -9.78
C LEU A 154 -8.97 -5.34 -9.32
N LYS A 155 -8.69 -6.30 -10.21
CA LYS A 155 -8.70 -7.73 -9.87
C LYS A 155 -7.73 -8.02 -8.73
N LYS A 156 -6.49 -7.54 -8.82
CA LYS A 156 -5.47 -7.75 -7.78
C LYS A 156 -5.93 -7.26 -6.41
N LEU A 157 -6.52 -6.06 -6.34
CA LEU A 157 -7.05 -5.50 -5.09
C LEU A 157 -8.17 -6.36 -4.51
N PHE A 158 -9.14 -6.78 -5.32
CA PHE A 158 -10.24 -7.63 -4.84
C PHE A 158 -9.76 -8.99 -4.36
N PHE A 159 -8.86 -9.64 -5.12
CA PHE A 159 -8.31 -10.94 -4.76
C PHE A 159 -7.48 -10.87 -3.48
N LEU A 160 -6.70 -9.79 -3.25
CA LEU A 160 -6.02 -9.59 -1.97
C LEU A 160 -6.99 -9.66 -0.78
N HIS A 161 -8.15 -9.02 -0.86
CA HIS A 161 -9.14 -9.05 0.22
C HIS A 161 -9.85 -10.40 0.34
N ILE A 162 -10.24 -10.99 -0.79
CA ILE A 162 -10.95 -12.28 -0.84
C ILE A 162 -10.05 -13.39 -0.30
N ASP A 163 -8.84 -13.51 -0.84
CA ASP A 163 -7.88 -14.57 -0.50
C ASP A 163 -7.47 -14.45 0.97
N ARG A 164 -7.22 -13.23 1.45
CA ARG A 164 -6.86 -13.00 2.85
C ARG A 164 -8.02 -13.32 3.80
N THR A 165 -9.27 -13.00 3.43
CA THR A 165 -10.45 -13.38 4.22
C THR A 165 -10.66 -14.89 4.21
N HIS A 166 -10.44 -15.56 3.08
CA HIS A 166 -10.52 -17.00 2.96
C HIS A 166 -9.49 -17.71 3.85
N VAL A 167 -8.23 -17.27 3.82
CA VAL A 167 -7.18 -17.80 4.70
C VAL A 167 -7.56 -17.65 6.18
N LEU A 168 -8.12 -16.50 6.58
CA LEU A 168 -8.59 -16.33 7.96
C LEU A 168 -9.65 -17.37 8.34
N GLN A 169 -10.63 -17.61 7.45
CA GLN A 169 -11.67 -18.61 7.66
C GLN A 169 -11.08 -20.02 7.79
N GLU A 170 -10.17 -20.42 6.90
CA GLU A 170 -9.51 -21.73 6.96
C GLU A 170 -8.73 -21.93 8.26
N LEU A 171 -8.00 -20.91 8.71
CA LEU A 171 -7.31 -20.93 9.99
C LEU A 171 -8.31 -21.14 11.14
N MET A 172 -9.43 -20.43 11.17
CA MET A 172 -10.45 -20.57 12.21
C MET A 172 -11.14 -21.95 12.20
N MET A 173 -11.29 -22.57 11.03
CA MET A 173 -11.91 -23.88 10.90
C MET A 173 -11.04 -25.04 11.41
N THR A 174 -9.74 -24.82 11.62
CA THR A 174 -8.85 -25.85 12.18
C THR A 174 -8.98 -25.91 13.70
N PRO A 175 -9.49 -27.00 14.29
CA PRO A 175 -9.72 -27.09 15.73
C PRO A 175 -8.44 -27.33 16.54
N PRO A 176 -8.47 -27.12 17.88
CA PRO A 176 -7.40 -27.55 18.77
C PRO A 176 -7.23 -29.08 18.77
N GLU A 177 -5.99 -29.53 18.98
CA GLU A 177 -5.70 -30.97 19.11
C GLU A 177 -6.33 -31.55 20.39
N THR A 178 -6.83 -32.78 20.29
CA THR A 178 -7.29 -33.54 21.45
C THR A 178 -6.15 -34.41 21.99
N HIS A 179 -6.18 -34.67 23.31
CA HIS A 179 -5.26 -35.60 23.95
C HIS A 179 -5.93 -36.95 24.20
N SER A 180 -5.16 -37.98 24.55
CA SER A 180 -5.71 -39.29 24.94
C SER A 180 -6.64 -39.17 26.16
N PRO A 181 -7.76 -39.92 26.22
CA PRO A 181 -8.70 -39.85 27.35
C PRO A 181 -8.03 -40.17 28.69
N MET A 182 -8.41 -39.42 29.72
CA MET A 182 -7.94 -39.58 31.10
C MET A 182 -9.13 -39.75 32.05
N ALA A 183 -8.86 -40.14 33.30
CA ALA A 183 -9.90 -40.36 34.31
C ALA A 183 -10.74 -39.10 34.61
N ASP A 184 -10.15 -37.91 34.46
CA ASP A 184 -10.73 -36.60 34.72
C ASP A 184 -11.14 -35.85 33.43
N CYS A 185 -10.83 -36.39 32.25
CA CYS A 185 -11.12 -35.76 30.96
C CYS A 185 -11.38 -36.81 29.86
N GLY A 186 -12.66 -37.09 29.64
CA GLY A 186 -13.14 -37.98 28.58
C GLY A 186 -13.74 -37.23 27.38
N LEU A 187 -14.56 -37.94 26.59
CA LEU A 187 -15.17 -37.41 25.37
C LEU A 187 -16.00 -36.13 25.59
N ASN A 188 -16.72 -36.02 26.73
CA ASN A 188 -17.56 -34.86 27.02
C ASN A 188 -16.73 -33.57 27.18
N GLU A 189 -15.60 -33.63 27.89
CA GLU A 189 -14.72 -32.46 28.08
C GLU A 189 -14.01 -32.09 26.77
N GLN A 190 -13.64 -33.08 25.94
CA GLN A 190 -13.11 -32.82 24.61
C GLN A 190 -14.16 -32.18 23.69
N GLN A 191 -15.43 -32.59 23.75
CA GLN A 191 -16.51 -31.91 23.03
C GLN A 191 -16.74 -30.48 23.54
N ARG A 192 -16.56 -30.25 24.85
CA ARG A 192 -16.62 -28.90 25.43
C ARG A 192 -15.50 -28.01 24.88
N LEU A 193 -14.27 -28.52 24.77
CA LEU A 193 -13.16 -27.82 24.08
C LEU A 193 -13.55 -27.40 22.66
N MET A 194 -14.14 -28.32 21.88
CA MET A 194 -14.59 -28.01 20.51
C MET A 194 -15.67 -26.93 20.47
N ARG A 195 -16.61 -26.92 21.43
CA ARG A 195 -17.65 -25.90 21.54
C ARG A 195 -17.09 -24.53 21.93
N VAL A 196 -16.15 -24.50 22.89
CA VAL A 196 -15.46 -23.27 23.30
C VAL A 196 -14.69 -22.68 22.12
N TRP A 197 -13.96 -23.52 21.37
CA TRP A 197 -13.29 -23.09 20.15
C TRP A 197 -14.25 -22.55 19.09
N ALA A 198 -15.33 -23.27 18.82
CA ALA A 198 -16.33 -22.86 17.83
C ALA A 198 -16.98 -21.52 18.21
N LEU A 199 -17.27 -21.29 19.49
CA LEU A 199 -17.80 -20.03 19.98
C LEU A 199 -16.80 -18.88 19.80
N ALA A 200 -15.52 -19.10 20.15
CA ALA A 200 -14.46 -18.13 19.98
C ALA A 200 -14.30 -17.73 18.49
N CYS A 201 -14.32 -18.72 17.60
CA CYS A 201 -14.27 -18.48 16.16
C CYS A 201 -15.52 -17.75 15.67
N ALA A 202 -16.71 -18.10 16.14
CA ALA A 202 -17.93 -17.39 15.77
C ALA A 202 -17.88 -15.91 16.18
N SER A 203 -17.35 -15.60 17.37
CA SER A 203 -17.14 -14.21 17.82
C SER A 203 -16.14 -13.47 16.94
N LEU A 204 -15.05 -14.13 16.52
CA LEU A 204 -14.08 -13.51 15.63
C LEU A 204 -14.61 -13.34 14.20
N ALA A 205 -15.45 -14.27 13.73
CA ALA A 205 -16.03 -14.27 12.38
C ALA A 205 -16.91 -13.05 12.13
N TRP A 206 -17.58 -12.55 13.16
CA TRP A 206 -18.39 -11.32 13.09
C TRP A 206 -17.55 -10.09 12.70
N ASP A 207 -16.29 -10.08 13.11
CA ASP A 207 -15.32 -9.02 12.86
C ASP A 207 -14.29 -9.41 11.78
N ALA A 208 -14.52 -10.51 11.05
CA ALA A 208 -13.59 -11.00 10.05
C ALA A 208 -13.43 -9.97 8.92
N ARG A 209 -12.23 -9.38 8.86
CA ARG A 209 -11.84 -8.41 7.84
C ARG A 209 -10.39 -8.66 7.43
N PRO A 210 -9.98 -8.29 6.21
CA PRO A 210 -8.61 -8.43 5.77
C PRO A 210 -7.59 -7.70 6.67
N ASP A 211 -7.99 -6.59 7.30
CA ASP A 211 -7.17 -5.79 8.22
C ASP A 211 -7.25 -6.22 9.70
N LEU A 212 -7.87 -7.35 10.01
CA LEU A 212 -8.01 -7.81 11.39
C LEU A 212 -6.64 -7.91 12.08
N SER A 213 -6.44 -7.13 13.14
CA SER A 213 -5.14 -7.07 13.80
C SER A 213 -4.90 -8.28 14.72
N PRO A 214 -3.67 -8.81 14.80
CA PRO A 214 -3.32 -9.86 15.75
C PRO A 214 -3.67 -9.54 17.21
N ALA A 215 -3.51 -8.28 17.62
CA ALA A 215 -3.87 -7.83 18.96
C ALA A 215 -5.38 -7.96 19.22
N LYS A 216 -6.22 -7.62 18.24
CA LYS A 216 -7.68 -7.81 18.36
C LYS A 216 -8.03 -9.30 18.48
N MET A 217 -7.35 -10.16 17.73
CA MET A 217 -7.53 -11.61 17.82
C MET A 217 -7.15 -12.15 19.20
N GLU A 218 -6.02 -11.70 19.77
CA GLU A 218 -5.59 -12.05 21.13
C GLU A 218 -6.64 -11.66 22.18
N ILE A 219 -7.23 -10.47 22.06
CA ILE A 219 -8.29 -10.00 22.98
C ILE A 219 -9.54 -10.88 22.87
N VAL A 220 -10.04 -11.12 21.64
CA VAL A 220 -11.26 -11.89 21.42
C VAL A 220 -11.09 -13.35 21.84
N LEU A 221 -10.00 -13.99 21.42
CA LEU A 221 -9.73 -15.40 21.72
C LEU A 221 -9.30 -15.62 23.17
N GLY A 222 -8.60 -14.66 23.78
CA GLY A 222 -8.18 -14.71 25.19
C GLY A 222 -9.34 -14.73 26.19
N SER A 223 -10.53 -14.28 25.78
CA SER A 223 -11.76 -14.40 26.61
C SER A 223 -12.17 -15.84 26.93
N THR A 224 -11.59 -16.82 26.23
CA THR A 224 -11.82 -18.26 26.46
C THR A 224 -10.87 -18.92 27.45
N ASP A 225 -9.85 -18.19 27.92
CA ASP A 225 -8.85 -18.74 28.84
C ASP A 225 -9.50 -19.13 30.19
N GLY A 226 -9.15 -20.31 30.69
CA GLY A 226 -9.68 -20.84 31.96
C GLY A 226 -11.14 -21.32 31.93
N GLN A 227 -11.81 -21.35 30.77
CA GLN A 227 -13.19 -21.87 30.67
C GLN A 227 -13.30 -23.40 30.73
N LEU A 228 -12.18 -24.11 30.60
CA LEU A 228 -12.12 -25.56 30.60
C LEU A 228 -11.56 -26.09 31.94
N PRO A 229 -12.15 -27.14 32.51
CA PRO A 229 -11.65 -27.72 33.77
C PRO A 229 -10.35 -28.51 33.58
N CYS A 230 -10.13 -29.09 32.40
CA CYS A 230 -8.92 -29.86 32.08
C CYS A 230 -7.76 -28.93 31.66
N GLN A 231 -6.63 -29.05 32.34
CA GLN A 231 -5.41 -28.27 32.05
C GLN A 231 -4.79 -28.59 30.68
N LEU A 232 -4.85 -29.86 30.25
CA LEU A 232 -4.38 -30.25 28.91
C LEU A 232 -5.24 -29.63 27.81
N CYS A 233 -6.56 -29.57 27.99
CA CYS A 233 -7.45 -28.89 27.04
C CYS A 233 -7.19 -27.37 26.98
N ASN A 234 -6.99 -26.69 28.12
CA ASN A 234 -6.59 -25.27 28.11
C ASN A 234 -5.24 -25.07 27.40
N THR A 235 -4.28 -25.96 27.63
CA THR A 235 -2.97 -25.91 26.97
C THR A 235 -3.10 -26.07 25.46
N ALA A 236 -3.90 -27.05 25.00
CA ALA A 236 -4.17 -27.28 23.58
C ALA A 236 -4.91 -26.09 22.93
N LEU A 237 -5.90 -25.51 23.62
CA LEU A 237 -6.61 -24.32 23.17
C LEU A 237 -5.65 -23.13 23.01
N ASN A 238 -4.85 -22.84 24.04
CA ASN A 238 -3.89 -21.74 24.03
C ASN A 238 -2.80 -21.94 22.97
N ALA A 239 -2.33 -23.18 22.76
CA ALA A 239 -1.41 -23.51 21.68
C ALA A 239 -2.05 -23.25 20.31
N ARG A 240 -3.32 -23.64 20.12
CA ARG A 240 -4.07 -23.41 18.87
C ARG A 240 -4.26 -21.93 18.59
N ILE A 241 -4.63 -21.13 19.59
CA ILE A 241 -4.79 -19.67 19.50
C ILE A 241 -3.48 -19.01 19.06
N LYS A 242 -2.37 -19.33 19.75
CA LYS A 242 -1.04 -18.81 19.39
C LYS A 242 -0.64 -19.16 17.96
N LYS A 243 -0.89 -20.41 17.54
CA LYS A 243 -0.64 -20.86 16.17
C LYS A 243 -1.49 -20.08 15.16
N LEU A 244 -2.80 -19.94 15.41
CA LEU A 244 -3.69 -19.18 14.54
C LEU A 244 -3.21 -17.74 14.33
N ILE A 245 -2.84 -17.06 15.43
CA ILE A 245 -2.34 -15.67 15.37
C ILE A 245 -1.00 -15.60 14.65
N ALA A 246 -0.10 -16.56 14.89
CA ALA A 246 1.18 -16.63 14.20
C ALA A 246 0.97 -16.85 12.69
N ASP A 247 0.14 -17.81 12.30
CA ASP A 247 -0.16 -18.10 10.89
C ASP A 247 -0.78 -16.86 10.21
N TRP A 248 -1.72 -16.18 10.88
CA TRP A 248 -2.35 -14.96 10.36
C TRP A 248 -1.38 -13.79 10.14
N LYS A 249 -0.38 -13.62 11.03
CA LYS A 249 0.66 -12.61 10.87
C LYS A 249 1.48 -12.82 9.59
N HIS A 250 1.64 -14.07 9.14
CA HIS A 250 2.43 -14.42 7.96
C HIS A 250 1.61 -14.47 6.66
N THR A 251 0.28 -14.38 6.73
CA THR A 251 -0.58 -14.31 5.53
C THR A 251 -0.20 -13.09 4.70
N GLN A 252 -0.18 -13.25 3.37
CA GLN A 252 0.13 -12.20 2.40
C GLN A 252 -0.73 -10.94 2.60
N GLN A 253 -0.08 -9.76 2.66
CA GLN A 253 -0.71 -8.45 2.92
C GLN A 253 -0.66 -7.52 1.71
N THR A 254 -0.04 -7.95 0.61
CA THR A 254 0.10 -7.15 -0.62
C THR A 254 -0.34 -7.93 -1.84
N ILE A 255 -0.69 -7.22 -2.91
CA ILE A 255 -0.98 -7.82 -4.24
C ILE A 255 0.23 -8.51 -4.87
#